data_AF-A0A958E0V4-F1
#
_entry.id   AF-A0A958E0V4-F1
#
_cell.length_a   1.000
_cell.length_b   1.000
_cell.length_c   1.000
_cell.angle_alpha   90.00
_cell.angle_beta   90.00
_cell.angle_gamma   90.00
#
_symmetry.space_group_name_H-M   'P 1'
#
loop_
_entity.id
_entity.type
_entity.pdbx_description
1 polymer ?
#
loop_
_entity_poly.entity_id
_entity_poly.type
_entity_poly.pdbx_seq_one_letter_code
_entity_poly.pdbx_strand_id
1 'polypeptide(L)'
;MKSRSLTVTLAIAFLGLSLIVLFVSIVSDIFFSLKTQNIAIADKQQRIAQNASFIVKSFVQDKLNLLDATVSLTNLSANEQSEKKLILERLLGKEHSFHSITLSDPQGNEIIGVSRQSKMVPIKIT
;
A
#
# COMPACT_ATOMS: atom_id res chain seq x y z
N MET A 1 56.90 -26.15 46.39
CA MET A 1 55.50 -25.67 46.19
C MET A 1 55.40 -24.37 45.37
N LYS A 2 56.34 -24.04 44.45
CA LYS A 2 56.38 -22.74 43.74
C LYS A 2 55.79 -22.76 42.32
N SER A 3 55.65 -23.95 41.70
CA SER A 3 55.08 -24.10 40.34
C SER A 3 53.57 -23.89 40.26
N ARG A 4 52.83 -24.15 41.35
CA ARG A 4 51.36 -23.97 41.40
C ARG A 4 50.94 -22.52 41.16
N SER A 5 51.75 -21.53 41.54
CA SER A 5 51.41 -20.11 41.34
C SER A 5 51.47 -19.69 39.86
N LEU A 6 52.46 -20.19 39.11
CA LEU A 6 52.63 -19.86 37.69
C LEU A 6 51.53 -20.48 36.83
N THR A 7 51.21 -21.75 37.08
CA THR A 7 50.13 -22.46 36.36
C THR A 7 48.78 -21.80 36.60
N VAL A 8 48.51 -21.33 37.83
CA VAL A 8 47.25 -20.62 38.16
C VAL A 8 47.16 -19.27 37.47
N THR A 9 48.23 -18.45 37.49
CA THR A 9 48.24 -17.15 36.79
C THR A 9 48.05 -17.31 35.28
N LEU A 10 48.72 -18.30 34.67
CA LEU A 10 48.57 -18.58 33.25
C LEU A 10 47.16 -19.04 32.89
N ALA A 11 46.55 -19.91 33.71
CA ALA A 11 45.18 -20.37 33.51
C ALA A 11 44.17 -19.21 33.61
N ILE A 12 44.34 -18.31 34.58
CA ILE A 12 43.49 -17.12 34.73
C ILE A 12 43.66 -16.17 33.53
N ALA A 13 44.89 -15.93 33.09
CA ALA A 13 45.15 -15.10 31.91
C ALA A 13 44.52 -15.69 30.65
N PHE A 14 44.64 -17.01 30.45
CA PHE A 14 44.04 -17.70 29.31
C PHE A 14 42.51 -17.64 29.35
N LEU A 15 41.89 -17.90 30.51
CA LEU A 15 40.45 -17.80 30.69
C LEU A 15 39.95 -16.37 30.46
N GLY A 16 40.63 -15.38 31.02
CA GLY A 16 40.30 -13.97 30.83
C GLY A 16 40.38 -13.56 29.36
N LEU A 17 41.46 -13.92 28.67
CA LEU A 17 41.63 -13.63 27.25
C LEU A 17 40.56 -14.33 26.39
N SER A 18 40.24 -15.58 26.70
CA SER A 18 39.20 -16.33 26.01
C SER A 18 37.81 -15.69 26.19
N LEU A 19 37.50 -15.23 27.41
CA LEU A 19 36.24 -14.54 27.69
C LEU A 19 36.15 -13.22 26.93
N ILE A 20 37.25 -12.46 26.84
CA ILE A 20 37.30 -11.20 26.08
C ILE A 20 37.07 -11.47 24.60
N VAL A 21 37.75 -12.46 24.02
CA VAL A 21 37.58 -12.82 22.59
C VAL A 21 36.14 -13.29 22.32
N LEU A 22 35.58 -14.11 23.19
CA LEU A 22 34.19 -14.55 23.09
C LEU A 22 33.22 -13.37 23.17
N PHE A 23 33.43 -12.46 24.11
CA PHE A 23 32.61 -11.27 24.30
C PHE A 23 32.62 -10.38 23.04
N VAL A 24 33.80 -10.11 22.50
CA VAL A 24 33.95 -9.32 21.25
C VAL A 24 33.25 -9.99 20.08
N SER A 25 33.34 -11.32 19.98
CA SER A 25 32.69 -12.10 18.93
C SER A 25 31.16 -11.98 19.02
N ILE A 26 30.60 -12.21 20.21
CA ILE A 26 29.14 -12.14 20.45
C ILE A 26 28.60 -10.74 20.16
N VAL A 27 29.26 -9.70 20.65
CA VAL A 27 28.82 -8.32 20.42
C VAL A 27 28.86 -7.97 18.93
N SER A 28 29.90 -8.40 18.23
CA SER A 28 30.03 -8.18 16.79
C SER A 28 28.90 -8.89 16.03
N ASP A 29 28.66 -10.17 16.32
CA ASP A 29 27.60 -10.95 15.68
C ASP A 29 26.22 -10.33 15.90
N ILE A 30 25.92 -9.92 17.13
CA ILE A 30 24.67 -9.24 17.46
C ILE A 30 24.54 -7.94 16.66
N PHE A 31 25.59 -7.11 16.64
CA PHE A 31 25.57 -5.84 15.92
C PHE A 31 25.34 -6.03 14.41
N PHE A 32 26.08 -6.94 13.78
CA PHE A 32 25.93 -7.22 12.35
C PHE A 32 24.59 -7.87 12.02
N SER A 33 24.11 -8.77 12.88
CA SER A 33 22.80 -9.42 12.71
C SER A 33 21.67 -8.39 12.78
N LEU A 34 21.67 -7.51 13.79
CA LEU A 34 20.68 -6.45 13.92
C LEU A 34 20.70 -5.49 12.73
N LYS A 35 21.89 -5.08 12.28
CA LYS A 35 22.03 -4.22 11.10
C LYS A 35 21.46 -4.89 9.84
N THR A 36 21.77 -6.17 9.62
CA THR A 36 21.30 -6.92 8.46
C THR A 36 19.79 -7.12 8.49
N GLN A 37 19.22 -7.43 9.66
CA GLN A 37 17.78 -7.57 9.84
C GLN A 37 17.06 -6.25 9.57
N ASN A 38 17.58 -5.12 10.05
CA ASN A 38 16.98 -3.80 9.81
C ASN A 38 16.95 -3.45 8.32
N ILE A 39 18.04 -3.71 7.59
CA ILE A 39 18.07 -3.51 6.13
C ILE A 39 17.02 -4.39 5.45
N ALA A 40 16.96 -5.68 5.80
CA ALA A 40 15.99 -6.60 5.22
C ALA A 40 14.54 -6.22 5.53
N ILE A 41 14.25 -5.67 6.72
CA ILE A 41 12.93 -5.15 7.08
C ILE A 41 12.59 -3.91 6.26
N ALA A 42 13.53 -2.96 6.14
CA ALA A 42 13.33 -1.75 5.33
C ALA A 42 13.04 -2.09 3.85
N ASP A 43 13.80 -3.03 3.27
CA ASP A 43 13.58 -3.51 1.91
C ASP A 43 12.20 -4.16 1.74
N LYS A 44 11.79 -4.98 2.72
CA LYS A 44 10.44 -5.58 2.72
C LYS A 44 9.36 -4.51 2.80
N GLN A 45 9.50 -3.53 3.68
CA GLN A 45 8.55 -2.43 3.83
C GLN A 45 8.46 -1.60 2.54
N GLN A 46 9.59 -1.31 1.90
CA GLN A 46 9.60 -0.61 0.61
C GLN A 46 8.87 -1.41 -0.48
N ARG A 47 9.10 -2.73 -0.56
CA ARG A 47 8.41 -3.60 -1.52
C ARG A 47 6.90 -3.66 -1.27
N ILE A 48 6.48 -3.73 0.00
CA ILE A 48 5.06 -3.67 0.37
C ILE A 48 4.45 -2.33 -0.06
N ALA A 49 5.14 -1.21 0.20
CA ALA A 49 4.68 0.12 -0.19
C ALA A 49 4.55 0.25 -1.72
N GLN A 50 5.54 -0.23 -2.47
CA GLN A 50 5.50 -0.24 -3.93
C GLN A 50 4.35 -1.11 -4.45
N ASN A 51 4.17 -2.30 -3.88
CA ASN A 51 3.07 -3.19 -4.27
C ASN A 51 1.70 -2.59 -3.95
N ALA A 52 1.53 -1.98 -2.78
CA ALA A 52 0.30 -1.30 -2.41
C ALA A 52 0.00 -0.12 -3.36
N SER A 53 1.02 0.69 -3.67
CA SER A 53 0.89 1.78 -4.64
C SER A 53 0.49 1.26 -6.03
N PHE A 54 1.11 0.17 -6.49
CA PHE A 54 0.76 -0.47 -7.76
C PHE A 54 -0.69 -0.96 -7.77
N ILE A 55 -1.14 -1.64 -6.71
CA ILE A 55 -2.51 -2.14 -6.59
C ILE A 55 -3.52 -0.99 -6.65
N VAL A 56 -3.31 0.08 -5.87
CA VAL A 56 -4.22 1.24 -5.89
C VAL A 56 -4.21 1.92 -7.25
N LYS A 57 -3.03 2.12 -7.85
CA LYS A 57 -2.90 2.73 -9.18
C LYS A 57 -3.64 1.91 -10.23
N SER A 58 -3.42 0.60 -10.27
CA SER A 58 -4.09 -0.30 -11.23
C SER A 58 -5.59 -0.26 -11.02
N PHE A 59 -6.05 -0.38 -9.77
CA PHE A 59 -7.46 -0.33 -9.45
C PHE A 59 -8.12 0.96 -9.95
N VAL A 60 -7.55 2.13 -9.65
CA VAL A 60 -8.09 3.41 -10.10
C VAL A 60 -8.05 3.54 -11.62
N GLN A 61 -6.93 3.14 -12.25
CA GLN A 61 -6.79 3.20 -13.71
C GLN A 61 -7.83 2.32 -14.40
N ASP A 62 -8.09 1.11 -13.90
CA ASP A 62 -9.09 0.21 -14.46
C ASP A 62 -10.49 0.83 -14.39
N LYS A 63 -10.81 1.55 -13.31
CA LYS A 63 -12.09 2.27 -13.19
C LYS A 63 -12.20 3.45 -14.15
N LEU A 64 -11.12 4.22 -14.31
CA LEU A 64 -11.09 5.31 -15.28
C LEU A 64 -11.23 4.80 -16.71
N ASN A 65 -10.53 3.72 -17.06
CA ASN A 65 -10.63 3.08 -18.37
C ASN A 65 -12.06 2.58 -18.64
N LEU A 66 -12.75 2.04 -17.63
CA LEU A 66 -14.14 1.61 -17.76
C LEU A 66 -15.09 2.80 -18.01
N LEU A 67 -14.89 3.92 -17.29
CA LEU A 67 -15.65 5.15 -17.53
C LEU A 67 -15.41 5.69 -18.93
N ASP A 68 -14.14 5.77 -19.35
CA ASP A 68 -13.74 6.25 -20.67
C ASP A 68 -14.29 5.36 -21.80
N ALA A 69 -14.23 4.04 -21.65
CA ALA A 69 -14.83 3.10 -22.58
C ALA A 69 -16.35 3.27 -22.66
N THR A 70 -17.02 3.55 -21.52
CA THR A 70 -18.47 3.80 -21.51
C THR A 70 -18.81 5.07 -22.29
N VAL A 71 -18.07 6.17 -22.06
CA VAL A 71 -18.26 7.44 -22.78
C VAL A 71 -17.93 7.28 -24.26
N SER A 72 -16.91 6.50 -24.61
CA SER A 72 -16.50 6.28 -26.01
C SER A 72 -17.50 5.41 -26.78
N LEU A 73 -18.12 4.44 -26.12
CA LEU A 73 -19.08 3.52 -26.75
C LEU A 73 -20.52 4.03 -26.72
N THR A 74 -20.82 5.04 -25.90
CA THR A 74 -22.18 5.59 -25.77
C THR A 74 -22.16 7.09 -26.03
N ASN A 75 -23.01 7.56 -26.95
CA ASN A 75 -23.12 8.99 -27.24
C ASN A 75 -23.93 9.72 -26.16
N LEU A 76 -23.35 9.83 -24.96
CA LEU A 76 -23.98 10.47 -23.80
C LEU A 76 -24.32 11.94 -24.04
N SER A 77 -23.75 12.59 -25.06
CA SER A 77 -24.11 13.96 -25.44
C SER A 77 -25.46 13.99 -26.18
N ALA A 78 -25.66 13.10 -27.14
CA ALA A 78 -26.83 13.07 -28.03
C ALA A 78 -28.06 12.33 -27.48
N ASN A 79 -27.87 11.44 -26.50
CA ASN A 79 -28.97 10.62 -25.98
C ASN A 79 -29.98 11.42 -25.15
N GLU A 80 -31.22 10.94 -25.06
CA GLU A 80 -32.23 11.51 -24.15
C GLU A 80 -31.86 11.25 -22.68
N GLN A 81 -32.35 12.08 -21.76
CA GLN A 81 -32.00 11.99 -20.35
C GLN A 81 -32.37 10.64 -19.69
N SER A 82 -33.46 10.02 -20.14
CA SER A 82 -33.90 8.67 -19.74
C SER A 82 -32.88 7.60 -20.15
N GLU A 83 -32.34 7.71 -21.36
CA GLU A 83 -31.35 6.77 -21.90
C GLU A 83 -29.98 6.97 -21.26
N LYS A 84 -29.55 8.23 -21.01
CA LYS A 84 -28.35 8.53 -20.21
C LYS A 84 -28.43 7.86 -18.84
N LYS A 85 -29.58 7.98 -18.16
CA LYS A 85 -29.82 7.35 -16.86
C LYS A 85 -29.66 5.84 -16.93
N LEU A 86 -30.27 5.20 -17.92
CA LEU A 86 -30.23 3.76 -18.08
C LEU A 86 -28.81 3.25 -18.33
N ILE A 87 -28.00 3.98 -19.09
CA ILE A 87 -26.58 3.65 -19.31
C ILE A 87 -25.80 3.74 -17.99
N LEU A 88 -26.00 4.81 -17.22
CA LEU A 88 -25.40 5.01 -15.90
C LEU A 88 -25.81 3.91 -14.91
N GLU A 89 -27.09 3.52 -14.87
CA GLU A 89 -27.61 2.43 -14.04
C GLU A 89 -27.02 1.07 -14.43
N ARG A 90 -26.86 0.80 -15.73
CA ARG A 90 -26.21 -0.42 -16.23
C ARG A 90 -24.74 -0.48 -15.84
N LEU A 91 -24.01 0.62 -16.01
CA LEU A 91 -22.61 0.71 -15.60
C LEU A 91 -22.49 0.51 -14.08
N LEU A 92 -23.34 1.18 -13.31
CA LEU A 92 -23.41 1.03 -11.86
C LEU A 92 -23.74 -0.41 -11.47
N GLY A 93 -24.62 -1.11 -12.19
CA GLY A 93 -24.97 -2.50 -11.95
C GLY A 93 -23.84 -3.49 -12.27
N LYS A 94 -23.06 -3.21 -13.32
CA LYS A 94 -21.93 -4.05 -13.76
C LYS A 94 -20.68 -3.87 -12.89
N GLU A 95 -20.40 -2.65 -12.46
CA GLU A 95 -19.21 -2.33 -11.66
C GLU A 95 -19.59 -2.08 -10.20
N HIS A 96 -19.23 -3.02 -9.33
CA HIS A 96 -19.58 -2.98 -7.91
C HIS A 96 -18.76 -1.96 -7.11
N SER A 97 -17.59 -1.55 -7.58
CA SER A 97 -16.81 -0.52 -6.87
C SER A 97 -17.42 0.87 -6.97
N PHE A 98 -18.28 1.11 -7.98
CA PHE A 98 -19.00 2.37 -8.10
C PHE A 98 -20.20 2.38 -7.14
N HIS A 99 -20.15 3.32 -6.20
CA HIS A 99 -21.26 3.60 -5.29
C HIS A 99 -22.27 4.55 -5.94
N SER A 100 -21.77 5.60 -6.59
CA SER A 100 -22.52 6.57 -7.37
C SER A 100 -21.77 6.94 -8.64
N ILE A 101 -22.52 7.37 -9.66
CA ILE A 101 -21.99 7.90 -10.91
C ILE A 101 -22.81 9.12 -11.28
N THR A 102 -22.13 10.22 -11.57
CA THR A 102 -22.75 11.49 -11.94
C THR A 102 -22.18 11.98 -13.26
N LEU A 103 -23.06 12.41 -14.15
CA LEU A 103 -22.73 13.12 -15.37
C LEU A 103 -22.90 14.61 -15.11
N SER A 104 -21.82 15.38 -15.33
CA SER A 104 -21.81 16.83 -15.14
C SER A 104 -21.59 17.56 -16.46
N ASP A 105 -22.04 18.82 -16.52
CA ASP A 105 -21.71 19.74 -17.60
C ASP A 105 -20.25 20.26 -17.46
N PRO A 106 -19.70 20.95 -18.48
CA PRO A 106 -18.36 21.53 -18.41
C PRO A 106 -18.15 22.55 -17.28
N GLN A 107 -19.23 23.11 -16.73
CA GLN A 107 -19.23 24.04 -15.60
C GLN A 107 -19.28 23.32 -14.26
N GLY A 108 -19.40 21.98 -14.26
CA GLY A 108 -19.45 21.13 -13.08
C GLY A 108 -20.85 20.92 -12.50
N ASN A 109 -21.90 21.43 -13.13
CA ASN A 109 -23.26 21.20 -12.66
C ASN A 109 -23.70 19.78 -13.02
N GLU A 110 -24.35 19.11 -12.08
CA GLU A 110 -24.91 17.78 -12.27
C GLU A 110 -26.07 17.82 -13.28
N ILE A 111 -25.92 17.07 -14.37
CA ILE A 111 -26.98 16.82 -15.36
C ILE A 111 -27.83 15.63 -14.89
N ILE A 112 -27.17 14.56 -14.44
CA ILE A 112 -27.83 13.35 -13.97
C ILE A 112 -26.92 12.52 -13.07
N GLY A 113 -27.50 11.93 -12.01
CA GLY A 113 -26.79 11.06 -11.08
C GLY A 113 -27.56 9.77 -10.79
N VAL A 114 -26.80 8.69 -10.59
CA VAL A 114 -27.31 7.39 -10.13
C VAL A 114 -26.50 6.94 -8.92
N SER A 115 -27.14 6.28 -7.96
CA SER A 115 -26.49 5.75 -6.76
C SER A 115 -27.12 4.43 -6.36
N ARG A 116 -26.29 3.51 -5.84
CA ARG A 116 -26.75 2.24 -5.25
C ARG A 116 -27.47 2.46 -3.92
N GLN A 117 -27.14 3.55 -3.24
CA GLN A 117 -27.80 3.97 -2.00
C GLN A 117 -28.98 4.86 -2.36
N SER A 118 -30.16 4.55 -1.80
CA SER A 118 -31.39 5.29 -2.06
C SER A 118 -31.22 6.78 -1.74
N LYS A 119 -31.30 7.61 -2.79
CA LYS A 119 -31.36 9.08 -2.81
C LYS A 119 -30.47 9.79 -1.78
N MET A 120 -29.19 10.01 -2.14
CA MET A 120 -28.53 11.23 -1.64
C MET A 120 -29.17 12.43 -2.34
N VAL A 121 -29.85 13.26 -1.57
CA VAL A 121 -30.26 14.61 -1.99
C VAL A 121 -28.99 15.35 -2.43
N PRO A 122 -28.98 16.02 -3.60
CA PRO A 122 -27.80 16.71 -4.09
C PRO A 122 -27.36 17.76 -3.05
N ILE A 123 -26.15 17.61 -2.54
CA ILE A 123 -25.52 18.62 -1.69
C ILE A 123 -25.12 19.76 -2.65
N LYS A 124 -25.94 20.80 -2.70
CA LYS A 124 -25.56 22.09 -3.30
C LYS A 124 -24.37 22.64 -2.51
N ILE A 125 -23.17 22.51 -3.06
CA ILE A 125 -22.03 23.28 -2.59
C ILE A 125 -22.19 24.69 -3.18
N THR A 126 -22.63 25.63 -2.34
CA THR A 126 -22.67 27.07 -2.64
C THR A 126 -21.37 27.71 -2.18
#